data_AF-A0A314ZAD4-F1
#
_entry.id   AF-A0A314ZAD4-F1
#
_cell.length_a   1.000
_cell.length_b   1.000
_cell.length_c   1.000
_cell.angle_alpha   90.00
_cell.angle_beta   90.00
_cell.angle_gamma   90.00
#
_symmetry.space_group_name_H-M   'P 1'
#
loop_
_entity.id
_entity.type
_entity.pdbx_description
1 polymer ?
#
loop_
_entity_poly.entity_id
_entity_poly.type
_entity_poly.pdbx_seq_one_letter_code
_entity_poly.pdbx_strand_id
1 'polypeptide(L)'
;MSGYSFLNDQLSKRTSIFGLHLWVVLGICVGAAIVLVLFLISLWFTSRRNNSSSKAKTFNQNSTIPNVSKEIQEIRIDHARNTVPDPNPIQHQNHPDPVADSESLTRAQALLLQPEDHESPAGGGGRQRIHIEIGKDHRISYPEKGGGSSHGSGEARSGDQGLMAVPEVSHLGWGHWYTLRELEDATNGFADENVIGEGGYGIVYRGIFEDNHMVAVKNLLNNKGQAEKEFKVEVEAIGRVRHKNLVRLLGYCAEGAHRMLVYEYVDNGNLEQWLHGDVGPTSPLTWEIRMNIILGTAKGLTYLHEGLEPKVVHRDIKSSNILLDKQWNSKVSDFGLAKLLGSERSYVTTRVMGTFGYVAPEYASTGMLNERSDVYSFGILIMEIILGETQWTIAALKER
;
A
#
# COMPACT_ATOMS: atom_id res chain seq x y z
N MET A 1 -40.69 -21.94 22.10
CA MET A 1 -41.31 -21.86 20.76
C MET A 1 -42.66 -21.13 20.87
N SER A 2 -42.68 -19.79 20.88
CA SER A 2 -43.96 -19.03 20.92
C SER A 2 -43.95 -17.64 20.27
N GLY A 3 -42.80 -17.07 19.87
CA GLY A 3 -42.75 -15.78 19.19
C GLY A 3 -43.01 -15.83 17.68
N TYR A 4 -42.49 -16.86 17.01
CA TYR A 4 -42.59 -17.01 15.55
C TYR A 4 -44.01 -17.34 15.06
N SER A 5 -44.78 -18.11 15.84
CA SER A 5 -46.17 -18.43 15.51
C SER A 5 -47.09 -17.22 15.62
N PHE A 6 -46.88 -16.36 16.62
CA PHE A 6 -47.67 -15.14 16.81
C PHE A 6 -47.43 -14.09 15.72
N LEU A 7 -46.17 -13.92 15.29
CA LEU A 7 -45.82 -12.98 14.22
C LEU A 7 -46.42 -13.40 12.86
N ASN A 8 -46.38 -14.69 12.54
CA ASN A 8 -47.00 -15.21 11.31
C ASN A 8 -48.52 -15.01 11.30
N ASP A 9 -49.18 -15.19 12.44
CA ASP A 9 -50.63 -15.04 12.54
C ASP A 9 -51.06 -13.58 12.32
N GLN A 10 -50.32 -12.61 12.88
CA GLN A 10 -50.57 -11.18 12.69
C GLN A 10 -50.28 -10.70 11.27
N LEU A 11 -49.22 -11.19 10.62
CA LEU A 11 -48.87 -10.83 9.25
C LEU A 11 -49.87 -11.40 8.23
N SER A 12 -50.57 -12.49 8.58
CA SER A 12 -51.59 -13.13 7.73
C SER A 12 -52.95 -12.46 7.73
N LYS A 13 -53.18 -11.47 8.61
CA LYS A 13 -54.45 -10.75 8.64
C LYS A 13 -54.66 -9.97 7.35
N ARG A 14 -55.86 -10.10 6.78
CA ARG A 14 -56.30 -9.28 5.65
C ARG A 14 -56.60 -7.86 6.13
N THR A 15 -56.06 -6.88 5.43
CA THR A 15 -56.30 -5.46 5.68
C THR A 15 -57.56 -5.01 4.92
N SER A 16 -58.24 -3.95 5.40
CA SER A 16 -59.44 -3.42 4.71
C SER A 16 -59.11 -2.75 3.36
N ILE A 17 -57.82 -2.57 3.07
CA ILE A 17 -57.30 -2.01 1.83
C ILE A 17 -57.19 -3.17 0.82
N PHE A 18 -58.18 -3.26 -0.08
CA PHE A 18 -58.24 -4.24 -1.19
C PHE A 18 -58.20 -5.74 -0.81
N GLY A 19 -58.35 -6.09 0.48
CA GLY A 19 -58.37 -7.48 0.93
C GLY A 19 -57.00 -8.19 0.89
N LEU A 20 -55.92 -7.42 0.77
CA LEU A 20 -54.55 -7.92 0.72
C LEU A 20 -54.05 -8.30 2.12
N HIS A 21 -53.20 -9.34 2.19
CA HIS A 21 -52.49 -9.71 3.41
C HIS A 21 -51.54 -8.60 3.86
N LEU A 22 -51.41 -8.40 5.17
CA LEU A 22 -50.61 -7.33 5.77
C LEU A 22 -49.15 -7.33 5.29
N TRP A 23 -48.54 -8.51 5.11
CA TRP A 23 -47.17 -8.61 4.57
C TRP A 23 -47.04 -8.05 3.15
N VAL A 24 -48.09 -8.16 2.31
CA VAL A 24 -48.06 -7.62 0.93
C VAL A 24 -48.11 -6.10 0.97
N VAL A 25 -48.97 -5.54 1.83
CA VAL A 25 -49.06 -4.09 2.01
C VAL A 25 -47.75 -3.53 2.55
N LEU A 26 -47.15 -4.20 3.54
CA LEU A 26 -45.84 -3.83 4.08
C LEU A 26 -44.75 -3.87 2.99
N GLY A 27 -44.75 -4.93 2.15
CA GLY A 27 -43.82 -5.06 1.02
C GLY A 27 -43.97 -3.95 -0.01
N ILE A 28 -45.20 -3.58 -0.37
CA ILE A 28 -45.47 -2.47 -1.30
C ILE A 28 -45.02 -1.13 -0.70
N CYS A 29 -45.29 -0.87 0.58
CA CYS A 29 -44.86 0.35 1.25
C CYS A 29 -43.33 0.47 1.31
N VAL A 30 -42.63 -0.63 1.64
CA VAL A 30 -41.16 -0.66 1.65
C VAL A 30 -40.61 -0.47 0.24
N GLY A 31 -41.18 -1.12 -0.77
CA GLY A 31 -40.80 -0.94 -2.17
C GLY A 31 -40.98 0.50 -2.65
N ALA A 32 -42.12 1.13 -2.34
CA ALA A 32 -42.38 2.53 -2.67
C ALA A 32 -41.41 3.49 -1.97
N ALA A 33 -41.07 3.23 -0.70
CA ALA A 33 -40.08 4.02 0.04
C ALA A 33 -38.69 3.93 -0.59
N ILE A 34 -38.24 2.74 -0.99
CA ILE A 34 -36.95 2.55 -1.67
C ILE A 34 -36.91 3.32 -2.99
N VAL A 35 -37.95 3.22 -3.82
CA VAL A 35 -38.03 3.95 -5.10
C VAL A 35 -37.99 5.47 -4.86
N LEU A 36 -38.69 5.97 -3.84
CA LEU A 36 -38.69 7.39 -3.49
C LEU A 36 -37.31 7.87 -3.03
N VAL A 37 -36.60 7.08 -2.21
CA VAL A 37 -35.22 7.38 -1.79
C VAL A 37 -34.27 7.42 -2.99
N LEU A 38 -34.35 6.45 -3.90
CA LEU A 38 -33.54 6.42 -5.12
C LEU A 38 -33.82 7.63 -6.02
N PHE A 39 -35.09 8.03 -6.14
CA PHE A 39 -35.49 9.23 -6.87
C PHE A 39 -34.90 10.50 -6.25
N LEU A 40 -34.97 10.66 -4.92
CA LEU A 40 -34.36 11.80 -4.22
C LEU A 40 -32.83 11.84 -4.37
N ILE A 41 -32.15 10.69 -4.33
CA ILE A 41 -30.71 10.59 -4.60
C ILE A 41 -30.40 11.06 -6.03
N SER A 42 -31.22 10.66 -7.02
CA SER A 42 -31.05 11.07 -8.42
C SER A 42 -31.23 12.58 -8.63
N LEU A 43 -32.19 13.20 -7.94
CA LEU A 43 -32.40 14.65 -7.95
C LEU A 43 -31.22 15.39 -7.28
N TRP A 44 -30.69 14.85 -6.18
CA TRP A 44 -29.53 15.42 -5.50
C TRP A 44 -28.28 15.41 -6.38
N PHE A 45 -28.02 14.30 -7.10
CA PHE A 45 -26.93 14.24 -8.08
C PHE A 45 -27.10 15.24 -9.23
N THR A 46 -28.32 15.35 -9.76
CA THR A 46 -28.63 16.30 -10.85
C THR A 46 -28.47 17.77 -10.39
N SER A 47 -28.94 18.09 -9.18
CA SER A 47 -28.79 19.43 -8.60
C SER A 47 -27.33 19.79 -8.29
N ARG A 48 -26.53 18.81 -7.87
CA ARG A 48 -25.10 19.01 -7.58
C ARG A 48 -24.28 19.23 -8.85
N ARG A 49 -24.68 18.59 -9.97
CA ARG A 49 -24.07 18.79 -11.29
C ARG A 49 -24.32 20.20 -11.85
N ASN A 50 -25.49 20.79 -11.63
CA ASN A 50 -25.79 22.15 -12.09
C ASN A 50 -25.08 23.26 -11.29
N ASN A 51 -24.74 23.03 -10.01
CA ASN A 51 -24.00 24.00 -9.19
C ASN A 51 -22.50 24.07 -9.51
N SER A 52 -21.97 23.13 -10.31
CA SER A 52 -20.57 23.15 -10.75
C SER A 52 -20.34 23.98 -12.01
N SER A 53 -21.40 24.37 -12.74
CA SER A 53 -21.27 25.08 -14.02
C SER A 53 -21.29 26.62 -13.88
N SER A 54 -21.58 27.16 -12.69
CA SER A 54 -21.70 28.61 -12.43
C SER A 54 -20.46 29.24 -11.79
N LYS A 55 -19.36 28.49 -11.58
CA LYS A 55 -18.09 29.01 -11.01
C LYS A 55 -16.89 29.07 -11.96
N ALA A 56 -17.10 28.86 -13.26
CA ALA A 56 -16.05 28.99 -14.28
C ALA A 56 -16.32 30.14 -15.25
N LYS A 57 -16.30 31.39 -14.75
CA LYS A 57 -16.21 32.60 -15.57
C LYS A 57 -15.89 33.82 -14.69
N THR A 58 -14.60 34.00 -14.37
CA THR A 58 -13.88 35.29 -14.19
C THR A 58 -12.58 35.05 -13.43
N PHE A 59 -11.44 35.01 -14.12
CA PHE A 59 -10.39 36.03 -14.01
C PHE A 59 -9.21 35.64 -14.91
N ASN A 60 -8.92 36.51 -15.88
CA ASN A 60 -7.71 36.54 -16.67
C ASN A 60 -7.29 38.01 -16.74
N GLN A 61 -5.99 38.30 -16.72
CA GLN A 61 -5.32 39.63 -16.77
C GLN A 61 -5.23 40.38 -15.42
N ASN A 62 -4.12 41.00 -14.97
CA ASN A 62 -2.84 41.40 -15.59
C ASN A 62 -1.71 41.49 -14.53
N SER A 63 -0.47 41.36 -15.01
CA SER A 63 0.78 41.78 -14.35
C SER A 63 0.81 43.29 -14.08
N THR A 64 1.26 43.75 -12.90
CA THR A 64 2.07 44.98 -12.66
C THR A 64 2.50 45.05 -11.19
N ILE A 65 3.80 45.25 -10.93
CA ILE A 65 4.38 45.62 -9.61
C ILE A 65 4.18 47.14 -9.39
N PRO A 66 3.87 47.60 -8.16
CA PRO A 66 4.57 48.79 -7.68
C PRO A 66 4.97 48.79 -6.19
N ASN A 67 5.80 49.79 -5.93
CA ASN A 67 6.70 50.11 -4.83
C ASN A 67 6.05 50.60 -3.50
N VAL A 68 6.67 50.18 -2.39
CA VAL A 68 7.00 50.88 -1.11
C VAL A 68 6.24 52.16 -0.70
N SER A 69 5.64 52.17 0.51
CA SER A 69 5.98 53.14 1.59
C SER A 69 5.10 53.07 2.85
N LYS A 70 5.80 53.22 4.02
CA LYS A 70 5.39 53.74 5.36
C LYS A 70 4.42 52.83 6.15
N GLU A 71 4.61 52.55 7.45
CA GLU A 71 4.86 53.48 8.56
C GLU A 71 5.39 52.74 9.82
N ILE A 72 5.88 53.51 10.78
CA ILE A 72 6.84 53.20 11.86
C ILE A 72 6.15 52.76 13.17
N GLN A 73 6.81 51.89 13.96
CA GLN A 73 6.92 52.11 15.42
C GLN A 73 8.17 51.45 16.03
N GLU A 74 9.05 52.32 16.52
CA GLU A 74 10.24 52.06 17.34
C GLU A 74 9.93 51.28 18.62
N ILE A 75 10.88 50.43 19.06
CA ILE A 75 11.51 50.60 20.38
C ILE A 75 13.02 50.40 20.24
N ARG A 76 13.75 51.43 20.67
CA ARG A 76 15.20 51.62 20.66
C ARG A 76 15.77 51.29 22.04
N ILE A 77 16.85 50.52 22.10
CA ILE A 77 17.96 50.70 23.09
C ILE A 77 19.30 50.27 22.43
N ASP A 78 19.89 51.16 21.64
CA ASP A 78 21.26 51.73 21.77
C ASP A 78 22.17 51.14 22.87
N HIS A 79 23.36 50.57 22.62
CA HIS A 79 24.69 51.20 22.36
C HIS A 79 25.76 50.07 22.52
N ALA A 80 26.99 50.04 22.00
CA ALA A 80 27.76 50.82 21.04
C ALA A 80 29.08 50.06 20.71
N ARG A 81 29.51 50.15 19.44
CA ARG A 81 30.87 50.32 18.87
C ARG A 81 32.09 49.47 19.30
N ASN A 82 32.65 48.84 18.24
CA ASN A 82 34.04 48.86 17.74
C ASN A 82 35.20 48.47 18.68
N THR A 83 35.97 47.44 18.30
CA THR A 83 37.27 47.54 17.58
C THR A 83 37.91 46.14 17.39
N VAL A 84 38.64 45.98 16.28
CA VAL A 84 39.62 44.91 15.93
C VAL A 84 40.98 45.64 15.91
N PRO A 85 42.16 45.09 16.32
CA PRO A 85 42.77 43.88 15.75
C PRO A 85 43.63 42.97 16.66
N ASP A 86 43.93 41.78 16.08
CA ASP A 86 44.89 40.72 16.43
C ASP A 86 46.32 41.24 16.78
N PRO A 87 47.14 40.54 17.60
CA PRO A 87 47.92 39.37 17.12
C PRO A 87 48.17 38.22 18.14
N ASN A 88 48.19 36.98 17.64
CA ASN A 88 48.82 35.77 18.24
C ASN A 88 50.33 35.96 18.59
N PRO A 89 51.03 35.14 19.44
CA PRO A 89 51.02 33.65 19.43
C PRO A 89 51.41 32.86 20.74
N ILE A 90 51.40 31.50 20.65
CA ILE A 90 52.20 30.45 21.39
C ILE A 90 51.56 29.61 22.55
N GLN A 91 51.31 28.31 22.22
CA GLN A 91 51.58 26.99 22.86
C GLN A 91 50.95 26.40 24.17
N HIS A 92 50.81 25.06 24.09
CA HIS A 92 50.66 23.95 25.07
C HIS A 92 49.25 23.60 25.58
N GLN A 93 48.61 22.50 25.09
CA GLN A 93 48.72 21.07 25.48
C GLN A 93 47.97 20.68 26.77
N ASN A 94 46.90 19.89 26.68
CA ASN A 94 46.90 18.46 27.09
C ASN A 94 45.52 17.76 27.02
N HIS A 95 45.63 16.47 26.73
CA HIS A 95 44.66 15.34 26.65
C HIS A 95 44.04 14.96 28.02
N PRO A 96 43.02 14.06 28.11
CA PRO A 96 43.25 12.59 28.10
C PRO A 96 42.17 11.68 27.46
N ASP A 97 42.58 10.43 27.19
CA ASP A 97 41.81 9.24 26.72
C ASP A 97 40.93 8.60 27.84
N PRO A 98 40.21 7.46 27.61
CA PRO A 98 40.84 6.12 27.72
C PRO A 98 40.31 4.97 26.78
N VAL A 99 40.84 3.77 27.05
CA VAL A 99 41.14 2.54 26.27
C VAL A 99 40.16 1.35 26.50
N ALA A 100 40.24 0.31 25.63
CA ALA A 100 40.15 -1.19 25.85
C ALA A 100 39.18 -1.89 24.85
N ASP A 101 39.37 -3.08 24.26
CA ASP A 101 40.32 -4.20 24.42
C ASP A 101 40.35 -5.10 23.15
N SER A 102 41.39 -5.94 23.06
CA SER A 102 41.66 -6.99 22.05
C SER A 102 41.12 -8.37 22.46
N GLU A 103 40.84 -9.27 21.49
CA GLU A 103 41.30 -10.69 21.53
C GLU A 103 40.99 -11.47 20.23
N SER A 104 41.76 -12.53 19.99
CA SER A 104 41.87 -13.28 18.75
C SER A 104 41.91 -14.81 18.98
N LEU A 105 41.43 -15.57 17.97
CA LEU A 105 41.77 -16.96 17.58
C LEU A 105 41.24 -18.15 18.42
N THR A 106 40.45 -19.05 17.80
CA THR A 106 40.90 -20.43 17.46
C THR A 106 39.96 -21.19 16.51
N ARG A 107 40.57 -22.14 15.76
CA ARG A 107 40.07 -23.05 14.70
C ARG A 107 39.27 -24.24 15.23
N ALA A 108 38.42 -24.83 14.35
CA ALA A 108 38.17 -26.27 14.06
C ALA A 108 36.66 -26.52 13.86
N GLN A 109 36.13 -27.40 13.02
CA GLN A 109 36.59 -28.28 11.95
C GLN A 109 35.31 -28.68 11.20
N ALA A 110 35.40 -28.79 9.88
CA ALA A 110 34.36 -29.39 9.05
C ALA A 110 34.46 -30.92 9.14
N LEU A 111 33.33 -31.63 9.30
CA LEU A 111 33.17 -33.01 8.86
C LEU A 111 31.74 -33.21 8.35
N LEU A 112 31.69 -33.75 7.13
CA LEU A 112 30.53 -34.21 6.37
C LEU A 112 29.84 -35.40 7.06
N LEU A 113 28.53 -35.55 6.85
CA LEU A 113 27.84 -36.81 6.55
C LEU A 113 26.46 -36.49 5.93
N GLN A 114 26.23 -37.00 4.72
CA GLN A 114 24.92 -37.14 4.06
C GLN A 114 24.34 -38.54 4.40
N PRO A 115 23.27 -39.04 3.73
CA PRO A 115 21.86 -38.92 4.10
C PRO A 115 21.25 -40.31 4.45
N GLU A 116 20.07 -40.35 5.08
CA GLU A 116 19.26 -41.57 5.12
C GLU A 116 17.81 -41.21 4.79
N ASP A 117 17.32 -41.86 3.73
CA ASP A 117 15.96 -41.85 3.21
C ASP A 117 14.99 -42.53 4.20
N HIS A 118 13.73 -42.09 4.27
CA HIS A 118 12.61 -43.02 4.46
C HIS A 118 11.25 -42.43 4.06
N GLU A 119 10.50 -43.28 3.35
CA GLU A 119 9.22 -43.08 2.68
C GLU A 119 8.02 -42.74 3.60
N SER A 120 7.02 -42.10 2.97
CA SER A 120 5.67 -41.85 3.47
C SER A 120 4.85 -43.13 3.73
N PRO A 121 3.67 -43.02 4.36
CA PRO A 121 2.46 -43.02 3.53
C PRO A 121 1.33 -42.07 3.99
N ALA A 122 0.42 -41.86 3.03
CA ALA A 122 -0.70 -40.93 2.98
C ALA A 122 -1.87 -41.19 3.96
N GLY A 123 -2.64 -40.14 4.23
CA GLY A 123 -3.99 -40.20 4.82
C GLY A 123 -4.76 -38.89 4.58
N GLY A 124 -5.82 -38.94 3.77
CA GLY A 124 -6.55 -37.78 3.28
C GLY A 124 -7.60 -37.18 4.22
N GLY A 125 -8.03 -35.96 3.90
CA GLY A 125 -9.15 -35.27 4.52
C GLY A 125 -9.47 -33.97 3.77
N GLY A 126 -10.41 -34.05 2.82
CA GLY A 126 -10.79 -32.93 1.96
C GLY A 126 -11.55 -31.81 2.68
N ARG A 127 -11.26 -30.57 2.28
CA ARG A 127 -12.13 -29.41 2.52
C ARG A 127 -12.39 -28.70 1.19
N GLN A 128 -13.67 -28.63 0.84
CA GLN A 128 -14.20 -27.99 -0.37
C GLN A 128 -13.83 -26.51 -0.44
N ARG A 129 -13.04 -26.14 -1.44
CA ARG A 129 -12.90 -24.74 -1.90
C ARG A 129 -14.08 -24.40 -2.80
N ILE A 130 -14.72 -23.27 -2.52
CA ILE A 130 -15.70 -22.63 -3.39
C ILE A 130 -14.93 -22.18 -4.65
N HIS A 131 -15.29 -22.76 -5.80
CA HIS A 131 -14.71 -22.46 -7.09
C HIS A 131 -15.45 -21.25 -7.67
N ILE A 132 -14.76 -20.12 -7.81
CA ILE A 132 -15.23 -18.99 -8.63
C ILE A 132 -14.33 -18.98 -9.86
N GLU A 133 -14.86 -19.47 -10.99
CA GLU A 133 -14.16 -19.40 -12.27
C GLU A 133 -14.14 -17.95 -12.76
N ILE A 134 -12.95 -17.37 -12.77
CA ILE A 134 -12.63 -16.15 -13.52
C ILE A 134 -11.61 -16.58 -14.58
N GLY A 135 -11.87 -16.15 -15.83
CA GLY A 135 -11.35 -16.76 -17.05
C GLY A 135 -9.84 -17.04 -17.07
N LYS A 136 -9.51 -18.29 -17.43
CA LYS A 136 -8.18 -18.70 -17.85
C LYS A 136 -7.85 -18.03 -19.17
N ASP A 137 -6.99 -17.02 -19.11
CA ASP A 137 -5.95 -16.69 -20.09
C ASP A 137 -5.46 -15.27 -19.80
N HIS A 138 -4.43 -15.13 -18.97
CA HIS A 138 -3.78 -13.84 -18.66
C HIS A 138 -2.89 -13.31 -19.81
N ARG A 139 -3.16 -13.70 -21.05
CA ARG A 139 -2.43 -13.18 -22.21
C ARG A 139 -2.93 -11.77 -22.52
N ILE A 140 -2.04 -10.80 -22.36
CA ILE A 140 -2.20 -9.45 -22.90
C ILE A 140 -2.42 -9.58 -24.41
N SER A 141 -3.61 -9.24 -24.88
CA SER A 141 -3.96 -9.26 -26.30
C SER A 141 -3.73 -7.88 -26.90
N TYR A 142 -2.86 -7.81 -27.91
CA TYR A 142 -2.65 -6.62 -28.73
C TYR A 142 -3.69 -6.57 -29.86
N PRO A 143 -4.14 -5.38 -30.30
CA PRO A 143 -4.86 -5.26 -31.56
C PRO A 143 -3.89 -5.53 -32.73
N GLU A 144 -4.14 -6.59 -33.51
CA GLU A 144 -3.40 -6.90 -34.73
C GLU A 144 -3.53 -5.74 -35.75
N LYS A 145 -2.41 -5.14 -36.14
CA LYS A 145 -2.33 -4.39 -37.40
C LYS A 145 -2.21 -5.40 -38.53
N GLY A 146 -3.30 -5.59 -39.26
CA GLY A 146 -3.38 -6.47 -40.42
C GLY A 146 -2.26 -6.23 -41.43
N GLY A 147 -1.60 -7.32 -41.82
CA GLY A 147 -0.62 -7.34 -42.90
C GLY A 147 -1.30 -7.21 -44.26
N GLY A 148 -0.86 -6.22 -45.04
CA GLY A 148 -1.13 -6.09 -46.46
C GLY A 148 0.17 -5.76 -47.18
N SER A 149 0.58 -6.63 -48.10
CA SER A 149 1.76 -6.49 -48.94
C SER A 149 1.52 -5.50 -50.08
N SER A 150 2.44 -4.55 -50.28
CA SER A 150 2.69 -3.95 -51.61
C SER A 150 4.02 -3.18 -51.63
N HIS A 151 4.83 -3.46 -52.65
CA HIS A 151 6.04 -2.72 -53.03
C HIS A 151 5.80 -1.22 -53.24
N GLY A 152 6.82 -0.41 -52.92
CA GLY A 152 6.87 1.00 -53.31
C GLY A 152 8.09 1.71 -52.71
N SER A 153 9.11 1.90 -53.54
CA SER A 153 10.30 2.71 -53.31
C SER A 153 9.99 4.20 -53.08
N GLY A 154 10.74 4.87 -52.20
CA GLY A 154 10.99 6.30 -52.31
C GLY A 154 10.77 7.15 -51.05
N GLU A 155 11.87 7.79 -50.63
CA GLU A 155 11.99 9.10 -49.97
C GLU A 155 11.70 9.24 -48.46
N ALA A 156 12.75 9.74 -47.80
CA ALA A 156 12.79 10.18 -46.43
C ALA A 156 11.84 11.37 -46.18
N ARG A 157 11.00 11.24 -45.15
CA ARG A 157 10.45 12.39 -44.42
C ARG A 157 10.48 12.10 -42.93
N SER A 158 11.30 12.89 -42.25
CA SER A 158 11.33 13.05 -40.80
C SER A 158 9.99 13.60 -40.31
N GLY A 159 9.53 13.09 -39.16
CA GLY A 159 8.51 13.72 -38.34
C GLY A 159 7.16 13.00 -38.35
N ASP A 160 6.98 12.09 -37.40
CA ASP A 160 5.93 12.23 -36.36
C ASP A 160 6.18 11.14 -35.30
N GLN A 161 7.17 11.38 -34.42
CA GLN A 161 7.19 10.67 -33.14
C GLN A 161 6.04 11.25 -32.34
N GLY A 162 4.93 10.52 -32.29
CA GLY A 162 3.83 10.82 -31.38
C GLY A 162 4.42 11.01 -29.99
N LEU A 163 4.39 12.26 -29.51
CA LEU A 163 4.83 12.61 -28.18
C LEU A 163 4.10 11.69 -27.20
N MET A 164 4.83 10.73 -26.62
CA MET A 164 4.38 10.07 -25.41
C MET A 164 4.14 11.18 -24.41
N ALA A 165 2.86 11.46 -24.14
CA ALA A 165 2.48 12.37 -23.08
C ALA A 165 3.08 11.80 -21.79
N VAL A 166 4.15 12.44 -21.33
CA VAL A 166 4.87 12.01 -20.15
C VAL A 166 3.87 12.06 -18.99
N PRO A 167 3.69 10.96 -18.22
CA PRO A 167 2.77 10.95 -17.09
C PRO A 167 3.09 12.13 -16.17
N GLU A 168 2.07 12.80 -15.61
CA GLU A 168 2.19 13.93 -14.66
C GLU A 168 3.19 13.66 -13.50
N VAL A 169 3.43 12.38 -13.25
CA VAL A 169 4.33 11.77 -12.27
C VAL A 169 5.81 11.95 -12.64
N SER A 170 6.13 12.41 -13.86
CA SER A 170 7.49 12.69 -14.36
C SER A 170 8.28 13.75 -13.64
N HIS A 171 7.57 14.66 -13.01
CA HIS A 171 8.21 15.77 -12.31
C HIS A 171 8.75 15.34 -10.93
N LEU A 172 8.56 14.08 -10.51
CA LEU A 172 9.02 13.61 -9.20
C LEU A 172 10.52 13.29 -9.13
N GLY A 173 11.24 13.17 -10.25
CA GLY A 173 12.71 13.13 -10.26
C GLY A 173 13.35 12.03 -9.40
N TRP A 174 12.65 10.94 -9.14
CA TRP A 174 13.14 9.81 -8.35
C TRP A 174 12.70 8.49 -8.99
N GLY A 175 13.57 7.48 -8.89
CA GLY A 175 13.32 6.11 -9.34
C GLY A 175 13.62 5.89 -10.82
N HIS A 176 13.77 4.61 -11.20
CA HIS A 176 13.96 4.23 -12.60
C HIS A 176 12.63 4.19 -13.35
N TRP A 177 12.68 4.66 -14.59
CA TRP A 177 11.56 4.67 -15.52
C TRP A 177 11.69 3.43 -16.37
N TYR A 178 10.89 2.43 -16.05
CA TYR A 178 10.90 1.17 -16.79
C TYR A 178 9.91 1.25 -17.94
N THR A 179 10.36 0.82 -19.11
CA THR A 179 9.46 0.59 -20.23
C THR A 179 8.64 -0.68 -20.01
N LEU A 180 7.47 -0.79 -20.64
CA LEU A 180 6.67 -2.02 -20.55
C LEU A 180 7.48 -3.23 -21.05
N ARG A 181 8.23 -3.04 -22.14
CA ARG A 181 9.07 -4.08 -22.73
C ARG A 181 10.14 -4.59 -21.76
N GLU A 182 10.83 -3.70 -21.05
CA GLU A 182 11.82 -4.12 -20.04
C GLU A 182 11.19 -4.99 -18.94
N LEU A 183 9.96 -4.66 -18.52
CA LEU A 183 9.25 -5.45 -17.51
C LEU A 183 8.68 -6.76 -18.07
N GLU A 184 8.23 -6.76 -19.32
CA GLU A 184 7.85 -7.99 -20.04
C GLU A 184 9.04 -8.93 -20.13
N ASP A 185 10.20 -8.46 -20.60
CA ASP A 185 11.42 -9.26 -20.73
C ASP A 185 11.87 -9.79 -19.35
N ALA A 186 11.88 -8.94 -18.32
CA ALA A 186 12.30 -9.33 -16.97
C ALA A 186 11.37 -10.36 -16.31
N THR A 187 10.09 -10.39 -16.68
CA THR A 187 9.07 -11.29 -16.10
C THR A 187 8.72 -12.47 -17.01
N ASN A 188 9.47 -12.68 -18.10
CA ASN A 188 9.19 -13.68 -19.12
C ASN A 188 7.76 -13.54 -19.70
N GLY A 189 7.38 -12.31 -20.05
CA GLY A 189 6.05 -11.98 -20.56
C GLY A 189 4.94 -12.07 -19.51
N PHE A 190 5.23 -11.73 -18.25
CA PHE A 190 4.31 -11.89 -17.11
C PHE A 190 3.81 -13.33 -16.94
N ALA A 191 4.71 -14.31 -17.09
CA ALA A 191 4.35 -15.72 -16.99
C ALA A 191 3.79 -16.10 -15.60
N ASP A 192 2.80 -16.98 -15.57
CA ASP A 192 2.13 -17.43 -14.33
C ASP A 192 3.12 -18.06 -13.32
N GLU A 193 4.18 -18.71 -13.81
CA GLU A 193 5.25 -19.29 -12.98
C GLU A 193 6.05 -18.25 -12.19
N ASN A 194 6.02 -16.98 -12.61
CA ASN A 194 6.67 -15.87 -11.92
C ASN A 194 5.73 -15.16 -10.93
N VAL A 195 4.48 -15.56 -10.78
CA VAL A 195 3.55 -14.95 -9.82
C VAL A 195 3.98 -15.29 -8.39
N ILE A 196 4.24 -14.24 -7.60
CA ILE A 196 4.63 -14.35 -6.17
C ILE A 196 3.57 -13.77 -5.23
N GLY A 197 2.54 -13.13 -5.76
CA GLY A 197 1.41 -12.64 -4.99
C GLY A 197 0.26 -12.17 -5.88
N GLU A 198 -0.97 -12.40 -5.45
CA GLU A 198 -2.18 -11.95 -6.13
C GLU A 198 -3.19 -11.48 -5.10
N GLY A 199 -3.86 -10.35 -5.36
CA GLY A 199 -4.89 -9.84 -4.47
C GLY A 199 -5.67 -8.67 -5.06
N GLY A 200 -6.44 -7.99 -4.20
CA GLY A 200 -7.28 -6.85 -4.60
C GLY A 200 -6.55 -5.64 -5.16
N TYR A 201 -5.21 -5.64 -5.13
CA TYR A 201 -4.33 -4.57 -5.63
C TYR A 201 -3.56 -4.98 -6.90
N GLY A 202 -3.91 -6.12 -7.50
CA GLY A 202 -3.27 -6.65 -8.70
C GLY A 202 -2.38 -7.86 -8.44
N ILE A 203 -1.47 -8.12 -9.38
CA ILE A 203 -0.59 -9.30 -9.39
C ILE A 203 0.86 -8.84 -9.25
N VAL A 204 1.62 -9.54 -8.42
CA VAL A 204 3.05 -9.31 -8.22
C VAL A 204 3.82 -10.44 -8.86
N TYR A 205 4.72 -10.08 -9.78
CA TYR A 205 5.60 -11.00 -10.48
C TYR A 205 7.02 -10.87 -9.96
N ARG A 206 7.73 -11.99 -9.86
CA ARG A 206 9.18 -12.02 -9.75
C ARG A 206 9.77 -11.68 -11.12
N GLY A 207 10.68 -10.70 -11.15
CA GLY A 207 11.42 -10.33 -12.34
C GLY A 207 12.92 -10.51 -12.14
N ILE A 208 13.64 -10.78 -13.23
CA ILE A 208 15.12 -10.79 -13.27
C ILE A 208 15.56 -9.98 -14.49
N PHE A 209 16.31 -8.90 -14.26
CA PHE A 209 16.92 -8.14 -15.35
C PHE A 209 18.18 -8.84 -15.90
N GLU A 210 18.67 -8.38 -17.05
CA GLU A 210 19.85 -8.97 -17.75
C GLU A 210 21.12 -8.98 -16.87
N ASP A 211 21.23 -8.06 -15.92
CA ASP A 211 22.33 -7.96 -14.96
C ASP A 211 22.16 -8.90 -13.73
N ASN A 212 21.20 -9.83 -13.78
CA ASN A 212 20.77 -10.71 -12.69
C ASN A 212 20.18 -9.97 -11.47
N HIS A 213 19.80 -8.70 -11.61
CA HIS A 213 19.09 -7.99 -10.55
C HIS A 213 17.65 -8.52 -10.44
N MET A 214 17.32 -9.11 -9.28
CA MET A 214 15.96 -9.59 -8.99
C MET A 214 15.06 -8.47 -8.46
N VAL A 215 13.85 -8.40 -8.98
CA VAL A 215 12.83 -7.41 -8.58
C VAL A 215 11.46 -8.05 -8.36
N ALA A 216 10.58 -7.33 -7.70
CA ALA A 216 9.16 -7.62 -7.64
C ALA A 216 8.38 -6.58 -8.44
N VAL A 217 7.68 -7.01 -9.49
CA VAL A 217 6.89 -6.16 -10.38
C VAL A 217 5.42 -6.29 -10.01
N LYS A 218 4.86 -5.27 -9.34
CA LYS A 218 3.43 -5.19 -9.01
C LYS A 218 2.68 -4.57 -10.17
N ASN A 219 1.89 -5.37 -10.87
CA ASN A 219 1.01 -4.95 -11.94
C ASN A 219 -0.39 -4.61 -11.39
N LEU A 220 -0.78 -3.34 -11.48
CA LEU A 220 -2.05 -2.85 -10.96
C LEU A 220 -3.17 -3.10 -11.98
N LEU A 221 -3.88 -4.22 -11.84
CA LEU A 221 -4.87 -4.71 -12.80
C LEU A 221 -6.32 -4.22 -12.57
N ASN A 222 -6.53 -3.34 -11.59
CA ASN A 222 -7.87 -2.83 -11.25
C ASN A 222 -8.45 -1.93 -12.36
N ASN A 223 -9.74 -1.56 -12.23
CA ASN A 223 -10.33 -0.59 -13.14
C ASN A 223 -9.45 0.66 -13.27
N LYS A 224 -9.37 1.25 -14.49
CA LYS A 224 -8.36 2.29 -14.81
C LYS A 224 -8.29 3.43 -13.77
N GLY A 225 -9.42 3.81 -13.18
CA GLY A 225 -9.47 4.87 -12.18
C GLY A 225 -8.89 4.49 -10.82
N GLN A 226 -9.09 3.26 -10.35
CA GLN A 226 -8.54 2.80 -9.08
C GLN A 226 -7.04 2.51 -9.19
N ALA A 227 -6.60 1.85 -10.27
CA ALA A 227 -5.19 1.57 -10.52
C ALA A 227 -4.35 2.86 -10.57
N GLU A 228 -4.82 3.90 -11.28
CA GLU A 228 -4.16 5.21 -11.32
C GLU A 228 -4.06 5.86 -9.93
N LYS A 229 -5.10 5.71 -9.10
CA LYS A 229 -5.12 6.30 -7.76
C LYS A 229 -4.15 5.60 -6.82
N GLU A 230 -4.15 4.26 -6.80
CA GLU A 230 -3.22 3.46 -6.01
C GLU A 230 -1.77 3.71 -6.46
N PHE A 231 -1.54 3.76 -7.77
CA PHE A 231 -0.26 4.12 -8.35
C PHE A 231 0.27 5.46 -7.84
N LYS A 232 -0.52 6.54 -7.99
CA LYS A 232 -0.13 7.88 -7.53
C LYS A 232 0.14 7.88 -6.02
N VAL A 233 -0.70 7.20 -5.23
CA VAL A 233 -0.53 7.11 -3.76
C VAL A 233 0.77 6.41 -3.38
N GLU A 234 1.07 5.23 -3.94
CA GLU A 234 2.30 4.50 -3.60
C GLU A 234 3.54 5.31 -3.99
N VAL A 235 3.53 5.87 -5.20
CA VAL A 235 4.62 6.68 -5.72
C VAL A 235 4.86 7.93 -4.86
N GLU A 236 3.80 8.61 -4.43
CA GLU A 236 3.91 9.80 -3.57
C GLU A 236 4.35 9.44 -2.14
N ALA A 237 3.83 8.33 -1.59
CA ALA A 237 4.04 7.94 -0.20
C ALA A 237 5.40 7.30 0.07
N ILE A 238 5.79 6.31 -0.73
CA ILE A 238 7.00 5.50 -0.47
C ILE A 238 8.13 5.78 -1.44
N GLY A 239 7.90 6.65 -2.42
CA GLY A 239 8.83 6.79 -3.52
C GLY A 239 10.26 7.11 -3.09
N ARG A 240 10.42 8.26 -2.45
CA ARG A 240 11.72 8.74 -1.96
C ARG A 240 12.15 8.10 -0.64
N VAL A 241 11.31 7.24 -0.06
CA VAL A 241 11.55 6.65 1.25
C VAL A 241 12.61 5.55 1.15
N ARG A 242 13.60 5.62 2.05
CA ARG A 242 14.66 4.62 2.17
C ARG A 242 14.88 4.28 3.63
N HIS A 243 14.47 3.08 4.01
CA HIS A 243 14.65 2.56 5.36
C HIS A 243 14.84 1.04 5.30
N LYS A 244 15.74 0.50 6.13
CA LYS A 244 16.07 -0.94 6.10
C LYS A 244 14.87 -1.86 6.38
N ASN A 245 13.90 -1.37 7.15
CA ASN A 245 12.67 -2.11 7.49
C ASN A 245 11.45 -1.73 6.64
N LEU A 246 11.63 -1.07 5.50
CA LEU A 246 10.58 -0.80 4.52
C LEU A 246 11.03 -1.38 3.18
N VAL A 247 10.10 -1.95 2.40
CA VAL A 247 10.41 -2.41 1.04
C VAL A 247 10.65 -1.21 0.15
N ARG A 248 11.78 -1.21 -0.55
CA ARG A 248 12.22 -0.12 -1.40
C ARG A 248 11.51 -0.15 -2.76
N LEU A 249 10.80 0.94 -3.09
CA LEU A 249 10.35 1.20 -4.44
C LEU A 249 11.52 1.69 -5.31
N LEU A 250 11.89 0.90 -6.31
CA LEU A 250 13.02 1.14 -7.22
C LEU A 250 12.63 2.06 -8.37
N GLY A 251 11.40 1.90 -8.87
CA GLY A 251 10.89 2.64 -10.02
C GLY A 251 9.49 2.20 -10.40
N TYR A 252 9.08 2.58 -11.60
CA TYR A 252 7.73 2.30 -12.09
C TYR A 252 7.65 2.28 -13.62
N CYS A 253 6.56 1.72 -14.12
CA CYS A 253 6.13 1.82 -15.52
C CYS A 253 4.74 2.47 -15.58
N ALA A 254 4.61 3.48 -16.45
CA ALA A 254 3.38 4.21 -16.70
C ALA A 254 3.17 4.43 -18.20
N GLU A 255 3.08 3.34 -18.96
CA GLU A 255 2.86 3.34 -20.41
C GLU A 255 1.40 3.04 -20.77
N GLY A 256 0.74 3.97 -21.46
CA GLY A 256 -0.67 3.82 -21.85
C GLY A 256 -1.57 3.55 -20.63
N ALA A 257 -2.25 2.40 -20.63
CA ALA A 257 -3.10 1.96 -19.53
C ALA A 257 -2.35 1.14 -18.45
N HIS A 258 -1.09 0.80 -18.66
CA HIS A 258 -0.31 0.00 -17.74
C HIS A 258 0.22 0.85 -16.60
N ARG A 259 0.01 0.38 -15.37
CA ARG A 259 0.55 0.95 -14.15
C ARG A 259 1.22 -0.16 -13.38
N MET A 260 2.55 -0.11 -13.33
CA MET A 260 3.35 -1.12 -12.63
C MET A 260 4.35 -0.45 -11.72
N LEU A 261 4.60 -1.07 -10.57
CA LEU A 261 5.54 -0.61 -9.57
C LEU A 261 6.63 -1.67 -9.40
N VAL A 262 7.89 -1.24 -9.39
CA VAL A 262 9.05 -2.12 -9.33
C VAL A 262 9.72 -1.97 -7.99
N TYR A 263 9.68 -3.03 -7.20
CA TYR A 263 10.23 -3.12 -5.85
C TYR A 263 11.50 -3.96 -5.82
N GLU A 264 12.31 -3.77 -4.77
CA GLU A 264 13.33 -4.77 -4.42
C GLU A 264 12.66 -6.13 -4.18
N TYR A 265 13.29 -7.21 -4.64
CA TYR A 265 12.84 -8.55 -4.32
C TYR A 265 13.29 -8.93 -2.89
N VAL A 266 12.39 -9.56 -2.12
CA VAL A 266 12.64 -9.98 -0.73
C VAL A 266 12.45 -11.49 -0.63
N ASP A 267 13.52 -12.21 -0.29
CA ASP A 267 13.65 -13.64 -0.62
C ASP A 267 12.73 -14.59 0.15
N ASN A 268 12.52 -14.38 1.45
CA ASN A 268 11.77 -15.34 2.28
C ASN A 268 10.27 -15.05 2.27
N GLY A 269 9.73 -14.39 1.25
CA GLY A 269 8.28 -14.15 1.17
C GLY A 269 7.76 -13.31 2.35
N ASN A 270 6.52 -13.60 2.78
CA ASN A 270 5.83 -12.83 3.83
C ASN A 270 5.66 -13.61 5.15
N LEU A 271 5.46 -12.89 6.23
CA LEU A 271 5.35 -13.44 7.59
C LEU A 271 4.11 -14.34 7.78
N GLU A 272 3.00 -14.06 7.09
CA GLU A 272 1.79 -14.90 7.16
C GLU A 272 2.08 -16.34 6.73
N GLN A 273 2.86 -16.51 5.65
CA GLN A 273 3.30 -17.83 5.16
C GLN A 273 4.12 -18.60 6.20
N TRP A 274 4.92 -17.91 7.01
CA TRP A 274 5.75 -18.56 8.04
C TRP A 274 5.02 -18.81 9.36
N LEU A 275 3.96 -18.04 9.64
CA LEU A 275 3.13 -18.24 10.83
C LEU A 275 2.08 -19.33 10.61
N HIS A 276 1.43 -19.32 9.43
CA HIS A 276 0.22 -20.13 9.17
C HIS A 276 0.34 -21.06 7.97
N GLY A 277 1.43 -20.99 7.21
CA GLY A 277 1.70 -21.88 6.08
C GLY A 277 2.32 -23.20 6.50
N ASP A 278 2.52 -24.07 5.51
CA ASP A 278 3.24 -25.33 5.70
C ASP A 278 4.75 -25.06 5.72
N VAL A 279 5.32 -24.98 6.92
CA VAL A 279 6.74 -24.72 7.16
C VAL A 279 7.53 -25.98 7.51
N GLY A 280 6.92 -27.16 7.32
CA GLY A 280 7.49 -28.44 7.74
C GLY A 280 7.36 -28.70 9.25
N PRO A 281 8.08 -29.70 9.78
CA PRO A 281 7.89 -30.20 11.14
C PRO A 281 8.32 -29.22 12.24
N THR A 282 9.25 -28.30 11.92
CA THR A 282 9.79 -27.34 12.88
C THR A 282 9.77 -25.95 12.25
N SER A 283 9.01 -25.04 12.86
CA SER A 283 9.00 -23.64 12.40
C SER A 283 10.38 -23.01 12.57
N PRO A 284 10.92 -22.32 11.54
CA PRO A 284 12.16 -21.58 11.65
C PRO A 284 12.01 -20.29 12.49
N LEU A 285 10.78 -19.85 12.75
CA LEU A 285 10.51 -18.64 13.53
C LEU A 285 10.69 -18.91 15.04
N THR A 286 11.94 -18.93 15.49
CA THR A 286 12.29 -18.93 16.91
C THR A 286 11.77 -17.66 17.60
N TRP A 287 11.69 -17.70 18.93
CA TRP A 287 11.30 -16.51 19.70
C TRP A 287 12.18 -15.29 19.41
N GLU A 288 13.48 -15.48 19.27
CA GLU A 288 14.42 -14.41 18.95
C GLU A 288 14.12 -13.79 17.57
N ILE A 289 13.87 -14.62 16.56
CA ILE A 289 13.49 -14.15 15.22
C ILE A 289 12.17 -13.37 15.28
N ARG A 290 11.16 -13.89 15.99
CA ARG A 290 9.87 -13.21 16.18
C ARG A 290 10.03 -11.83 16.83
N MET A 291 10.86 -11.74 17.87
CA MET A 291 11.16 -10.46 18.52
C MET A 291 11.90 -9.50 17.60
N ASN A 292 12.84 -10.00 16.78
CA ASN A 292 13.54 -9.18 15.80
C ASN A 292 12.58 -8.65 14.71
N ILE A 293 11.63 -9.46 14.26
CA ILE A 293 10.58 -9.08 13.30
C ILE A 293 9.68 -7.98 13.87
N ILE A 294 9.24 -8.12 15.13
CA ILE A 294 8.44 -7.11 15.84
C ILE A 294 9.22 -5.79 15.91
N LEU A 295 10.48 -5.84 16.36
CA LEU A 295 11.33 -4.67 16.50
C LEU A 295 11.61 -3.97 15.16
N GLY A 296 11.90 -4.74 14.11
CA GLY A 296 12.12 -4.21 12.76
C GLY A 296 10.87 -3.52 12.21
N THR A 297 9.70 -4.14 12.39
CA THR A 297 8.41 -3.60 11.96
C THR A 297 8.11 -2.29 12.71
N ALA A 298 8.32 -2.26 14.03
CA ALA A 298 8.17 -1.05 14.84
C ALA A 298 9.07 0.08 14.33
N LYS A 299 10.35 -0.20 14.04
CA LYS A 299 11.29 0.80 13.48
C LYS A 299 10.81 1.35 12.13
N GLY A 300 10.26 0.48 11.27
CA GLY A 300 9.65 0.90 10.01
C GLY A 300 8.47 1.85 10.22
N LEU A 301 7.56 1.50 11.13
CA LEU A 301 6.40 2.34 11.46
C LEU A 301 6.78 3.67 12.09
N THR A 302 7.71 3.68 13.05
CA THR A 302 8.24 4.91 13.65
C THR A 302 8.82 5.83 12.57
N TYR A 303 9.57 5.28 11.62
CA TYR A 303 10.10 6.07 10.51
C TYR A 303 8.99 6.69 9.65
N LEU A 304 7.91 5.95 9.36
CA LEU A 304 6.77 6.49 8.59
C LEU A 304 6.00 7.60 9.34
N HIS A 305 5.87 7.47 10.66
CA HIS A 305 5.04 8.37 11.48
C HIS A 305 5.80 9.59 12.02
N GLU A 306 7.11 9.47 12.23
CA GLU A 306 7.94 10.49 12.89
C GLU A 306 9.15 10.91 12.05
N GLY A 307 9.63 10.05 11.15
CA GLY A 307 10.81 10.31 10.31
C GLY A 307 10.51 10.98 8.97
N LEU A 308 9.23 11.13 8.60
CA LEU A 308 8.77 11.71 7.35
C LEU A 308 7.87 12.92 7.59
N GLU A 309 8.02 13.95 6.74
CA GLU A 309 7.11 15.09 6.65
C GLU A 309 6.71 15.29 5.17
N PRO A 310 5.43 15.14 4.81
CA PRO A 310 4.30 14.75 5.66
C PRO A 310 4.42 13.30 6.15
N LYS A 311 3.77 13.00 7.28
CA LYS A 311 3.71 11.64 7.85
C LYS A 311 3.01 10.69 6.89
N VAL A 312 3.39 9.42 6.91
CA VAL A 312 2.76 8.37 6.11
C VAL A 312 2.01 7.42 7.04
N VAL A 313 0.68 7.35 6.93
CA VAL A 313 -0.12 6.31 7.59
C VAL A 313 -0.30 5.14 6.61
N HIS A 314 0.18 3.96 6.99
CA HIS A 314 0.23 2.76 6.15
C HIS A 314 -1.15 2.18 5.87
N ARG A 315 -1.99 2.07 6.92
CA ARG A 315 -3.40 1.66 6.93
C ARG A 315 -3.69 0.18 6.67
N ASP A 316 -2.73 -0.60 6.19
CA ASP A 316 -2.89 -2.06 6.00
C ASP A 316 -1.74 -2.87 6.63
N ILE A 317 -1.45 -2.64 7.91
CA ILE A 317 -0.46 -3.42 8.65
C ILE A 317 -1.05 -4.78 9.04
N LYS A 318 -0.42 -5.85 8.56
CA LYS A 318 -0.80 -7.26 8.78
C LYS A 318 0.38 -8.17 8.41
N SER A 319 0.32 -9.44 8.82
CA SER A 319 1.41 -10.40 8.58
C SER A 319 1.72 -10.61 7.09
N SER A 320 0.73 -10.60 6.20
CA SER A 320 0.95 -10.74 4.75
C SER A 320 1.73 -9.57 4.13
N ASN A 321 1.77 -8.41 4.81
CA ASN A 321 2.46 -7.19 4.37
C ASN A 321 3.80 -6.97 5.09
N ILE A 322 4.27 -7.97 5.85
CA ILE A 322 5.62 -7.99 6.42
C ILE A 322 6.44 -9.00 5.64
N LEU A 323 7.34 -8.53 4.80
CA LEU A 323 8.27 -9.39 4.06
C LEU A 323 9.52 -9.69 4.90
N LEU A 324 10.14 -10.84 4.67
CA LEU A 324 11.32 -11.30 5.39
C LEU A 324 12.50 -11.50 4.43
N ASP A 325 13.63 -10.87 4.71
CA ASP A 325 14.86 -11.12 3.94
C ASP A 325 15.54 -12.43 4.36
N LYS A 326 16.63 -12.81 3.66
CA LYS A 326 17.41 -14.02 3.94
C LYS A 326 17.95 -14.11 5.36
N GLN A 327 18.07 -12.98 6.06
CA GLN A 327 18.56 -12.88 7.43
C GLN A 327 17.40 -12.74 8.44
N TRP A 328 16.16 -13.00 8.02
CA TRP A 328 14.95 -12.89 8.82
C TRP A 328 14.67 -11.46 9.34
N ASN A 329 15.19 -10.43 8.69
CA ASN A 329 14.80 -9.06 8.99
C ASN A 329 13.47 -8.72 8.33
N SER A 330 12.63 -7.99 9.05
CA SER A 330 11.33 -7.54 8.55
C SER A 330 11.41 -6.28 7.71
N LYS A 331 10.62 -6.26 6.63
CA LYS A 331 10.37 -5.11 5.77
C LYS A 331 8.86 -4.93 5.57
N VAL A 332 8.33 -3.77 5.93
CA VAL A 332 6.92 -3.42 5.68
C VAL A 332 6.73 -3.15 4.19
N SER A 333 5.71 -3.76 3.60
CA SER A 333 5.37 -3.69 2.17
C SER A 333 3.93 -3.26 1.95
N ASP A 334 3.56 -3.03 0.67
CA ASP A 334 2.20 -2.73 0.20
C ASP A 334 1.58 -1.42 0.72
N PHE A 335 2.01 -0.32 0.11
CA PHE A 335 1.57 1.05 0.44
C PHE A 335 0.31 1.50 -0.33
N GLY A 336 -0.40 0.59 -1.01
CA GLY A 336 -1.54 0.91 -1.88
C GLY A 336 -2.68 1.68 -1.20
N LEU A 337 -2.84 1.49 0.11
CA LEU A 337 -3.84 2.16 0.93
C LEU A 337 -3.36 3.41 1.65
N ALA A 338 -2.06 3.73 1.55
CA ALA A 338 -1.42 4.74 2.36
C ALA A 338 -2.04 6.14 2.22
N LYS A 339 -1.83 6.96 3.25
CA LYS A 339 -2.27 8.35 3.29
C LYS A 339 -1.18 9.23 3.87
N LEU A 340 -0.98 10.37 3.20
CA LEU A 340 -0.15 11.44 3.72
C LEU A 340 -0.95 12.28 4.72
N LEU A 341 -0.37 12.48 5.90
CA LEU A 341 -0.91 13.32 6.95
C LEU A 341 0.09 14.47 7.18
N GLY A 342 -0.27 15.67 6.73
CA GLY A 342 0.57 16.87 6.94
C GLY A 342 0.61 17.29 8.41
N SER A 343 1.71 17.93 8.81
CA SER A 343 2.00 18.41 10.17
C SER A 343 0.86 19.15 10.89
N GLU A 344 0.01 19.89 10.18
CA GLU A 344 -1.09 20.65 10.80
C GLU A 344 -2.35 19.82 11.09
N ARG A 345 -2.41 18.55 10.67
CA ARG A 345 -3.60 17.71 10.80
C ARG A 345 -3.37 16.56 11.76
N SER A 346 -4.33 16.34 12.66
CA SER A 346 -4.34 15.19 13.57
C SER A 346 -4.98 13.94 12.98
N TYR A 347 -5.73 14.08 11.87
CA TYR A 347 -6.35 12.96 11.15
C TYR A 347 -6.68 13.33 9.70
N VAL A 348 -6.94 12.32 8.88
CA VAL A 348 -7.55 12.42 7.54
C VAL A 348 -8.89 11.71 7.55
N THR A 349 -9.96 12.41 7.18
CA THR A 349 -11.27 11.77 6.94
C THR A 349 -11.22 11.05 5.59
N THR A 350 -11.42 9.74 5.61
CA THR A 350 -11.38 8.90 4.41
C THR A 350 -12.35 7.73 4.53
N ARG A 351 -12.73 7.12 3.40
CA ARG A 351 -13.53 5.87 3.39
C ARG A 351 -12.82 4.84 4.29
N VAL A 352 -13.53 4.03 5.05
CA VAL A 352 -12.87 2.95 5.81
C VAL A 352 -12.32 1.90 4.84
N MET A 353 -11.01 1.64 4.92
CA MET A 353 -10.31 0.57 4.19
C MET A 353 -9.23 -0.02 5.07
N GLY A 354 -8.83 -1.25 4.80
CA GLY A 354 -7.87 -2.03 5.57
C GLY A 354 -8.38 -3.46 5.74
N THR A 355 -7.54 -4.33 6.28
CA THR A 355 -7.88 -5.74 6.46
C THR A 355 -8.71 -5.95 7.73
N PHE A 356 -9.87 -6.59 7.59
CA PHE A 356 -10.73 -6.91 8.72
C PHE A 356 -9.96 -7.71 9.79
N GLY A 357 -10.18 -7.39 11.06
CA GLY A 357 -9.42 -7.93 12.20
C GLY A 357 -8.23 -7.07 12.62
N TYR A 358 -7.63 -6.30 11.70
CA TYR A 358 -6.56 -5.35 12.00
C TYR A 358 -7.05 -3.91 12.11
N VAL A 359 -8.19 -3.58 11.49
CA VAL A 359 -8.74 -2.21 11.49
C VAL A 359 -9.10 -1.74 12.90
N ALA A 360 -8.57 -0.57 13.28
CA ALA A 360 -8.87 0.08 14.55
C ALA A 360 -10.38 0.43 14.68
N PRO A 361 -11.01 0.15 15.84
CA PRO A 361 -12.46 0.34 16.01
C PRO A 361 -12.90 1.81 15.91
N GLU A 362 -12.09 2.74 16.42
CA GLU A 362 -12.32 4.18 16.29
C GLU A 362 -12.26 4.63 14.82
N TYR A 363 -11.36 4.05 14.03
CA TYR A 363 -11.28 4.35 12.60
C TYR A 363 -12.47 3.74 11.84
N ALA A 364 -12.85 2.50 12.17
CA ALA A 364 -14.00 1.83 11.57
C ALA A 364 -15.32 2.58 11.81
N SER A 365 -15.48 3.20 12.98
CA SER A 365 -16.70 3.93 13.36
C SER A 365 -16.74 5.36 12.82
N THR A 366 -15.60 6.05 12.75
CA THR A 366 -15.56 7.49 12.42
C THR A 366 -15.06 7.82 11.01
N GLY A 367 -14.30 6.91 10.39
CA GLY A 367 -13.55 7.20 9.15
C GLY A 367 -12.39 8.18 9.34
N MET A 368 -12.04 8.54 10.58
CA MET A 368 -10.91 9.42 10.90
C MET A 368 -9.63 8.58 11.02
N LEU A 369 -8.76 8.67 10.02
CA LEU A 369 -7.50 7.93 9.95
C LEU A 369 -6.35 8.77 10.53
N ASN A 370 -5.52 8.16 11.37
CA ASN A 370 -4.28 8.74 11.89
C ASN A 370 -3.25 7.63 12.16
N GLU A 371 -2.05 8.00 12.62
CA GLU A 371 -0.96 7.07 12.94
C GLU A 371 -1.35 6.03 13.99
N ARG A 372 -2.26 6.35 14.92
CA ARG A 372 -2.73 5.42 15.95
C ARG A 372 -3.50 4.23 15.36
N SER A 373 -4.08 4.40 14.17
CA SER A 373 -4.73 3.30 13.45
C SER A 373 -3.71 2.22 13.04
N ASP A 374 -2.49 2.62 12.64
CA ASP A 374 -1.39 1.68 12.38
C ASP A 374 -0.88 1.04 13.67
N VAL A 375 -0.81 1.80 14.76
CA VAL A 375 -0.40 1.29 16.09
C VAL A 375 -1.35 0.20 16.57
N TYR A 376 -2.67 0.38 16.40
CA TYR A 376 -3.65 -0.66 16.72
C TYR A 376 -3.41 -1.92 15.87
N SER A 377 -3.28 -1.75 14.56
CA SER A 377 -3.03 -2.85 13.60
C SER A 377 -1.74 -3.61 13.95
N PHE A 378 -0.69 -2.88 14.34
CA PHE A 378 0.57 -3.44 14.82
C PHE A 378 0.40 -4.23 16.13
N GLY A 379 -0.45 -3.78 17.04
CA GLY A 379 -0.79 -4.54 18.26
C GLY A 379 -1.44 -5.89 17.95
N ILE A 380 -2.33 -5.96 16.95
CA ILE A 380 -2.91 -7.23 16.48
C ILE A 380 -1.83 -8.13 15.86
N LEU A 381 -0.95 -7.56 15.03
CA LEU A 381 0.18 -8.27 14.44
C LEU A 381 1.12 -8.86 15.51
N ILE A 382 1.40 -8.12 16.60
CA ILE A 382 2.20 -8.65 17.71
C ILE A 382 1.51 -9.86 18.34
N MET A 383 0.18 -9.78 18.58
CA MET A 383 -0.57 -10.92 19.14
C MET A 383 -0.51 -12.13 18.22
N GLU A 384 -0.64 -11.93 16.91
CA GLU A 384 -0.52 -12.98 15.89
C GLU A 384 0.87 -13.64 15.92
N ILE A 385 1.92 -12.83 16.01
CA ILE A 385 3.31 -13.31 16.10
C ILE A 385 3.55 -14.10 17.40
N ILE A 386 3.01 -13.66 18.53
CA ILE A 386 3.22 -14.32 19.83
C ILE A 386 2.43 -15.62 19.91
N LEU A 387 1.16 -15.60 19.49
CA LEU A 387 0.24 -16.74 19.65
C LEU A 387 0.42 -17.78 18.54
N GLY A 388 0.92 -17.39 17.36
CA GLY A 388 0.90 -18.23 16.17
C GLY A 388 -0.53 -18.52 15.68
N GLU A 389 -1.49 -17.70 16.11
CA GLU A 389 -2.91 -17.84 15.82
C GLU A 389 -3.36 -16.70 14.91
N THR A 390 -4.32 -16.98 14.03
CA THR A 390 -4.83 -15.96 13.10
C THR A 390 -5.55 -14.82 13.82
N GLN A 391 -5.66 -13.67 13.15
CA GLN A 391 -6.42 -12.51 13.62
C GLN A 391 -7.88 -12.83 13.98
N TRP A 392 -8.47 -13.85 13.36
CA TRP A 392 -9.83 -14.32 13.63
C TRP A 392 -9.92 -15.02 14.99
N THR A 393 -8.95 -15.87 15.30
CA THR A 393 -8.85 -16.52 16.62
C THR A 393 -8.66 -15.46 17.70
N ILE A 394 -7.82 -14.45 17.45
CA ILE A 394 -7.56 -13.35 18.39
C ILE A 394 -8.80 -12.51 18.64
N ALA A 395 -9.58 -12.21 17.59
CA ALA A 395 -10.85 -11.50 17.74
C ALA A 395 -11.84 -12.28 18.61
N ALA A 396 -11.94 -13.59 18.42
CA ALA A 396 -12.81 -14.46 19.22
C ALA A 396 -12.41 -14.54 20.71
N LEU A 397 -11.14 -14.34 21.04
CA LEU A 397 -10.67 -14.28 22.43
C LEU A 397 -11.07 -12.98 23.15
N LYS A 398 -11.33 -11.89 22.42
CA LYS A 398 -11.77 -10.60 23.01
C LYS A 398 -13.26 -10.58 23.39
N GLU A 399 -14.06 -11.50 22.84
CA GLU A 399 -15.50 -11.61 23.11
C GLU A 399 -15.83 -12.55 24.28
N ARG A 400 -14.80 -13.11 24.94
CA ARG A 400 -14.91 -13.89 26.18
C ARG A 400 -14.41 -13.08 27.36
#